data_AF-X0WQY8-F1
#
_entry.id   AF-X0WQY8-F1
#
_cell.length_a   1.000
_cell.length_b   1.000
_cell.length_c   1.000
_cell.angle_alpha   90.00
_cell.angle_beta   90.00
_cell.angle_gamma   90.00
#
_symmetry.space_group_name_H-M   'P 1'
#
loop_
_entity.id
_entity.type
_entity.pdbx_description
1 polymer ?
#
loop_
_entity_poly.entity_id
_entity_poly.type
_entity_poly.pdbx_seq_one_letter_code
_entity_poly.pdbx_strand_id
1 'polypeptide(L)'
;EGVVIRTEKFTRRGAGGEEQKKAVKAKIKEYRGQMKAKECAVFRQMIEAIHKRYDVSIVDPSTRQKAGSSADDTVVYEQVENFNIKWVRPAGMRDDVEKIVNKFWMKITELQEKEQRHIDSLKHGDELPSGVMQMVKVYVAAKRTLSIGDKMAGRHGNKGVIAKIMPEEDMPFLEDGTSLDILLNPLGVPSRMNVGQILETHLGWVAKVLGFNAITPVFDGATEKDIQELTKEANEVMRQRVVELEEKKEAPSSDALFVN
;
A
#
# COMPACT_ATOMS: atom_id res chain seq x y z
N GLU A 1 -17.20 -14.08 13.66
CA GLU A 1 -17.16 -14.78 12.36
C GLU A 1 -16.05 -14.17 11.51
N GLY A 2 -15.33 -14.99 10.73
CA GLY A 2 -14.24 -14.52 9.88
C GLY A 2 -14.54 -14.80 8.42
N VAL A 3 -14.12 -13.90 7.54
CA VAL A 3 -14.28 -14.05 6.08
C VAL A 3 -12.97 -14.56 5.50
N VAL A 4 -13.05 -15.58 4.65
CA VAL A 4 -11.89 -16.06 3.88
C VAL A 4 -11.57 -15.02 2.82
N ILE A 5 -10.39 -14.39 2.95
CA ILE A 5 -9.95 -13.35 2.03
C ILE A 5 -9.09 -13.89 0.90
N ARG A 6 -8.39 -15.02 1.14
CA ARG A 6 -7.47 -15.60 0.16
C ARG A 6 -7.20 -17.06 0.48
N THR A 7 -7.10 -17.89 -0.54
CA THR A 7 -6.67 -19.28 -0.45
C THR A 7 -5.53 -19.52 -1.41
N GLU A 8 -4.41 -20.03 -0.89
CA GLU A 8 -3.24 -20.37 -1.69
C GLU A 8 -2.91 -21.84 -1.53
N LYS A 9 -2.66 -22.51 -2.66
CA LYS A 9 -2.22 -23.90 -2.68
C LYS A 9 -0.78 -23.95 -3.18
N PHE A 10 0.09 -24.48 -2.35
CA PHE A 10 1.50 -24.73 -2.63
C PHE A 10 1.71 -26.23 -2.86
N THR A 11 2.51 -26.58 -3.86
CA THR A 11 2.74 -27.99 -4.23
C THR A 11 4.21 -28.24 -4.49
N ARG A 12 4.76 -29.28 -3.86
CA ARG A 12 6.14 -29.71 -4.09
C ARG A 12 6.28 -30.22 -5.52
N ARG A 13 7.46 -30.00 -6.12
CA ARG A 13 7.84 -30.52 -7.43
C ARG A 13 7.46 -32.00 -7.58
N GLY A 14 6.67 -32.31 -8.61
CA GLY A 14 6.25 -33.68 -8.94
C GLY A 14 4.93 -34.15 -8.29
N ALA A 15 4.40 -33.44 -7.30
CA ALA A 15 3.16 -33.80 -6.60
C ALA A 15 1.88 -33.28 -7.28
N GLY A 16 1.99 -32.67 -8.46
CA GLY A 16 0.86 -32.17 -9.25
C GLY A 16 0.33 -33.21 -10.24
N GLY A 17 -1.01 -33.28 -10.37
CA GLY A 17 -1.69 -34.14 -11.35
C GLY A 17 -1.37 -33.76 -12.80
N GLU A 18 -1.76 -34.60 -13.77
CA GLU A 18 -1.52 -34.34 -15.20
C GLU A 18 -2.08 -33.01 -15.69
N GLU A 19 -3.26 -32.64 -15.18
CA GLU A 19 -3.93 -31.37 -15.51
C GLU A 19 -3.15 -30.15 -15.03
N GLN A 20 -2.56 -30.21 -13.83
CA GLN A 20 -1.71 -29.14 -13.31
C GLN A 20 -0.42 -29.01 -14.11
N LYS A 21 0.19 -30.14 -14.52
CA LYS A 21 1.37 -30.11 -15.41
C LYS A 21 1.04 -29.47 -16.75
N LYS A 22 -0.14 -29.73 -17.32
CA LYS A 22 -0.63 -29.07 -18.54
C LYS A 22 -0.85 -27.57 -18.32
N ALA A 23 -1.47 -27.16 -17.21
CA ALA A 23 -1.68 -25.76 -16.88
C ALA A 23 -0.37 -24.97 -16.69
N VAL A 24 0.63 -25.55 -16.01
CA VAL A 24 1.96 -24.93 -15.86
C VAL A 24 2.65 -24.80 -17.21
N LYS A 25 2.60 -25.82 -18.07
CA LYS A 25 3.15 -25.75 -19.44
C LYS A 25 2.46 -24.66 -20.28
N ALA A 26 1.14 -24.52 -20.15
CA ALA A 26 0.38 -23.47 -20.84
C ALA A 26 0.82 -22.07 -20.37
N LYS A 27 0.92 -21.84 -19.05
CA LYS A 27 1.41 -20.58 -18.47
C LYS A 27 2.84 -20.26 -18.92
N ILE A 28 3.73 -21.25 -18.96
CA ILE A 28 5.10 -21.07 -19.47
C ILE A 28 5.07 -20.68 -20.95
N LYS A 29 4.24 -21.31 -21.78
CA LYS A 29 4.12 -20.99 -23.21
C LYS A 29 3.59 -19.57 -23.42
N GLU A 30 2.57 -19.18 -22.68
CA GLU A 30 1.99 -17.83 -22.73
C GLU A 30 3.00 -16.77 -22.30
N TYR A 31 3.68 -16.98 -21.16
CA TYR A 31 4.69 -16.05 -20.66
C TYR A 31 5.88 -15.92 -21.61
N ARG A 32 6.34 -17.03 -22.20
CA ARG A 32 7.34 -17.03 -23.28
C ARG A 32 6.88 -16.18 -24.46
N GLY A 33 5.64 -16.35 -24.93
CA GLY A 33 5.09 -15.54 -26.01
C GLY A 33 5.10 -14.04 -25.70
N GLN A 34 4.71 -13.66 -24.48
CA GLN A 34 4.73 -12.27 -24.03
C GLN A 34 6.15 -11.68 -23.95
N MET A 35 7.11 -12.46 -23.44
CA MET A 35 8.50 -12.03 -23.33
C MET A 35 9.15 -11.90 -24.72
N LYS A 36 8.92 -12.87 -25.61
CA LYS A 36 9.35 -12.79 -27.02
C LYS A 36 8.85 -11.54 -27.73
N ALA A 37 7.56 -11.21 -27.56
CA ALA A 37 6.99 -9.99 -28.14
C ALA A 37 7.67 -8.71 -27.60
N LYS A 38 7.99 -8.68 -26.29
CA LYS A 38 8.73 -7.56 -25.67
C LYS A 38 10.16 -7.47 -26.19
N GLU A 39 10.86 -8.58 -26.34
CA GLU A 39 12.21 -8.62 -26.92
C GLU A 39 12.21 -8.11 -28.36
N CYS A 40 11.26 -8.58 -29.18
CA CYS A 40 11.09 -8.12 -30.56
C CYS A 40 10.79 -6.62 -30.62
N ALA A 41 9.97 -6.10 -29.71
CA ALA A 41 9.67 -4.66 -29.63
C ALA A 41 10.93 -3.83 -29.29
N VAL A 42 11.74 -4.27 -28.32
CA VAL A 42 13.00 -3.59 -27.96
C VAL A 42 14.00 -3.65 -29.12
N PHE A 43 14.07 -4.78 -29.82
CA PHE A 43 14.93 -4.94 -30.99
C PHE A 43 14.51 -4.03 -32.15
N ARG A 44 13.20 -3.93 -32.44
CA ARG A 44 12.67 -2.98 -33.43
C ARG A 44 13.05 -1.53 -33.10
N GLN A 45 12.90 -1.13 -31.84
CA GLN A 45 13.31 0.21 -31.37
C GLN A 45 14.83 0.44 -31.54
N MET A 46 15.64 -0.58 -31.32
CA MET A 46 17.09 -0.51 -31.54
C MET A 46 17.41 -0.26 -33.01
N ILE A 47 16.83 -1.04 -33.93
CA ILE A 47 17.07 -0.87 -35.37
C ILE A 47 16.57 0.49 -35.87
N GLU A 48 15.41 0.95 -35.40
CA GLU A 48 14.87 2.27 -35.74
C GLU A 48 15.77 3.39 -35.22
N ALA A 49 16.29 3.29 -33.99
CA ALA A 49 17.22 4.26 -33.43
C ALA A 49 18.53 4.34 -34.22
N ILE A 50 19.03 3.21 -34.72
CA ILE A 50 20.21 3.14 -35.59
C ILE A 50 19.91 3.80 -36.95
N HIS A 51 18.77 3.46 -37.56
CA HIS A 51 18.35 4.04 -38.83
C HIS A 51 18.18 5.56 -38.75
N LYS A 52 17.51 6.07 -37.71
CA LYS A 52 17.26 7.50 -37.53
C LYS A 52 18.53 8.32 -37.31
N ARG A 53 19.56 7.74 -36.69
CA ARG A 53 20.77 8.47 -36.30
C ARG A 53 21.88 8.40 -37.36
N TYR A 54 21.99 7.28 -38.06
CA TYR A 54 23.10 7.01 -38.99
C TYR A 54 22.64 6.75 -40.43
N ASP A 55 21.33 6.71 -40.70
CA ASP A 55 20.75 6.38 -42.01
C ASP A 55 21.20 5.00 -42.57
N VAL A 56 21.53 4.07 -41.66
CA VAL A 56 21.97 2.72 -42.01
C VAL A 56 20.82 1.73 -41.88
N SER A 57 20.48 1.07 -42.99
CA SER A 57 19.58 -0.09 -43.00
C SER A 57 20.38 -1.38 -42.75
N ILE A 58 20.17 -2.02 -41.60
CA ILE A 58 20.75 -3.33 -41.29
C ILE A 58 19.93 -4.41 -42.01
N VAL A 59 20.59 -5.25 -42.79
CA VAL A 59 19.97 -6.39 -43.49
C VAL A 59 20.49 -7.68 -42.88
N ASP A 60 19.56 -8.55 -42.50
CA ASP A 60 19.88 -9.89 -42.00
C ASP A 60 20.38 -10.78 -43.18
N PRO A 61 21.59 -11.36 -43.10
CA PRO A 61 22.14 -12.24 -44.14
C PRO A 61 21.32 -13.51 -44.39
N SER A 62 20.60 -14.01 -43.37
CA SER A 62 19.87 -15.27 -43.44
C SER A 62 18.53 -15.11 -44.16
N THR A 63 17.77 -14.07 -43.79
CA THR A 63 16.45 -13.80 -44.37
C THR A 63 16.50 -12.82 -45.56
N ARG A 64 17.64 -12.14 -45.76
CA ARG A 64 17.82 -11.04 -46.73
C ARG A 64 16.81 -9.89 -46.55
N GLN A 65 16.17 -9.80 -45.38
CA GLN A 65 15.22 -8.75 -45.03
C GLN A 65 15.88 -7.68 -44.18
N LYS A 66 15.31 -6.47 -44.18
CA LYS A 66 15.69 -5.44 -43.22
C LYS A 66 15.39 -5.95 -41.80
N ALA A 67 16.38 -5.89 -40.91
CA ALA A 67 16.25 -6.36 -39.54
C ALA A 67 15.07 -5.65 -38.84
N GLY A 68 14.22 -6.40 -38.13
CA GLY A 68 13.06 -5.86 -37.43
C GLY A 68 11.88 -5.40 -38.32
N SER A 69 12.00 -5.50 -39.66
CA SER A 69 10.94 -5.06 -40.60
C SER A 69 9.84 -6.09 -40.82
N SER A 70 10.03 -7.34 -40.38
CA SER A 70 9.00 -8.37 -40.52
C SER A 70 7.85 -8.14 -39.54
N ALA A 71 6.62 -8.31 -40.02
CA ALA A 71 5.40 -8.33 -39.20
C ALA A 71 5.30 -9.60 -38.33
N ASP A 72 6.05 -10.65 -38.66
CA ASP A 72 6.10 -11.90 -37.90
C ASP A 72 7.17 -11.82 -36.81
N ASP A 73 6.72 -11.90 -35.56
CA ASP A 73 7.59 -11.88 -34.37
C ASP A 73 8.50 -13.12 -34.28
N THR A 74 8.18 -14.23 -34.95
CA THR A 74 9.06 -15.41 -34.98
C THR A 74 10.35 -15.14 -35.74
N VAL A 75 10.25 -14.48 -36.90
CA VAL A 75 11.39 -14.08 -37.73
C VAL A 75 12.24 -13.04 -37.01
N VAL A 76 11.61 -12.08 -36.33
CA VAL A 76 12.33 -11.06 -35.55
C VAL A 76 13.05 -11.66 -34.35
N TYR A 77 12.45 -12.67 -33.70
CA TYR A 77 13.10 -13.38 -32.60
C TYR A 77 14.36 -14.15 -33.06
N GLU A 78 14.30 -14.83 -34.20
CA GLU A 78 15.48 -15.48 -34.80
C GLU A 78 16.57 -14.47 -35.17
N GLN A 79 16.19 -13.27 -35.59
CA GLN A 79 17.12 -12.16 -35.83
C GLN A 79 17.78 -11.67 -34.54
N VAL A 80 17.05 -11.62 -33.42
CA VAL A 80 17.61 -11.26 -32.10
C VAL A 80 18.66 -12.29 -31.67
N GLU A 81 18.37 -13.59 -31.81
CA GLU A 81 19.31 -14.66 -31.42
C GLU A 81 20.58 -14.68 -32.28
N ASN A 82 20.46 -14.40 -33.58
CA ASN A 82 21.57 -14.47 -34.53
C ASN A 82 22.25 -13.12 -34.82
N PHE A 83 21.79 -12.04 -34.20
CA PHE A 83 22.26 -10.69 -34.49
C PHE A 83 23.77 -10.59 -34.34
N ASN A 84 24.42 -10.03 -35.35
CA ASN A 84 25.85 -9.75 -35.31
C ASN A 84 26.14 -8.35 -35.83
N ILE A 85 27.03 -7.62 -35.15
CA ILE A 85 27.45 -6.27 -35.55
C ILE A 85 28.04 -6.23 -36.98
N LYS A 86 28.52 -7.36 -37.50
CA LYS A 86 28.99 -7.51 -38.89
C LYS A 86 27.90 -7.23 -39.94
N TRP A 87 26.62 -7.30 -39.56
CA TRP A 87 25.49 -6.98 -40.44
C TRP A 87 25.41 -5.48 -40.78
N VAL A 88 26.06 -4.63 -39.98
CA VAL A 88 26.18 -3.19 -40.25
C VAL A 88 27.20 -2.96 -41.37
N ARG A 89 26.74 -2.26 -42.42
CA ARG A 89 27.56 -1.77 -43.53
C ARG A 89 27.30 -0.27 -43.72
N PRO A 90 28.34 0.59 -43.88
CA PRO A 90 29.77 0.28 -44.04
C PRO A 90 30.52 0.02 -42.72
N ALA A 91 31.69 -0.64 -42.80
CA ALA A 91 32.43 -1.11 -41.62
C ALA A 91 32.93 0.01 -40.69
N GLY A 92 33.19 1.21 -41.22
CA GLY A 92 33.67 2.36 -40.45
C GLY A 92 32.66 2.96 -39.46
N MET A 93 31.38 2.58 -39.53
CA MET A 93 30.34 3.04 -38.58
C MET A 93 30.03 2.01 -37.49
N ARG A 94 30.72 0.85 -37.48
CA ARG A 94 30.42 -0.24 -36.53
C ARG A 94 30.63 0.18 -35.08
N ASP A 95 31.72 0.89 -34.79
CA ASP A 95 32.08 1.31 -33.42
C ASP A 95 31.02 2.26 -32.81
N ASP A 96 30.41 3.11 -33.63
CA ASP A 96 29.38 4.05 -33.18
C ASP A 96 28.00 3.38 -33.05
N VAL A 97 27.68 2.45 -33.95
CA VAL A 97 26.47 1.63 -33.85
C VAL A 97 26.56 0.67 -32.66
N GLU A 98 27.74 0.12 -32.36
CA GLU A 98 27.99 -0.78 -31.24
C GLU A 98 27.65 -0.12 -29.89
N LYS A 99 27.93 1.17 -29.70
CA LYS A 99 27.53 1.91 -28.49
C LYS A 99 26.01 1.90 -28.29
N ILE A 100 25.24 2.03 -29.38
CA ILE A 100 23.78 1.99 -29.33
C ILE A 100 23.29 0.57 -29.10
N VAL A 101 23.83 -0.38 -29.86
CA VAL A 101 23.51 -1.81 -29.70
C VAL A 101 23.71 -2.22 -28.25
N ASN A 102 24.87 -1.95 -27.64
CA ASN A 102 25.15 -2.33 -26.25
C ASN A 102 24.13 -1.78 -25.26
N LYS A 103 23.67 -0.53 -25.42
CA LYS A 103 22.66 0.09 -24.56
C LYS A 103 21.30 -0.63 -24.64
N PHE A 104 20.88 -1.02 -25.85
CA PHE A 104 19.62 -1.75 -26.04
C PHE A 104 19.76 -3.24 -25.72
N TRP A 105 20.94 -3.83 -25.95
CA TRP A 105 21.23 -5.22 -25.66
C TRP A 105 21.19 -5.51 -24.17
N MET A 106 21.67 -4.59 -23.32
CA MET A 106 21.48 -4.69 -21.87
C MET A 106 20.01 -4.90 -21.47
N LYS A 107 19.08 -4.19 -22.12
CA LYS A 107 17.65 -4.35 -21.86
C LYS A 107 17.12 -5.70 -22.33
N ILE A 108 17.61 -6.21 -23.46
CA ILE A 108 17.25 -7.54 -23.97
C ILE A 108 17.76 -8.62 -23.01
N THR A 109 19.02 -8.53 -22.55
CA THR A 109 19.59 -9.46 -21.56
C THR A 109 18.80 -9.42 -20.25
N GLU A 110 18.44 -8.25 -19.74
CA GLU A 110 17.59 -8.15 -18.54
C GLU A 110 16.21 -8.82 -18.73
N LEU A 111 15.61 -8.72 -19.92
CA LEU A 111 14.35 -9.38 -20.24
C LEU A 111 14.53 -10.91 -20.27
N GLN A 112 15.58 -11.41 -20.91
CA GLN A 112 15.91 -12.84 -20.96
C GLN A 112 16.17 -13.41 -19.56
N GLU A 113 16.92 -12.70 -18.71
CA GLU A 113 17.15 -13.12 -17.31
C GLU A 113 15.86 -13.16 -16.49
N LYS A 114 14.99 -12.15 -16.65
CA LYS A 114 13.67 -12.13 -16.00
C LYS A 114 12.79 -13.27 -16.50
N GLU A 115 12.84 -13.57 -17.80
CA GLU A 115 12.13 -14.69 -18.38
C GLU A 115 12.59 -16.01 -17.76
N GLN A 116 13.89 -16.26 -17.80
CA GLN A 116 14.50 -17.48 -17.29
C GLN A 116 14.21 -17.66 -15.79
N ARG A 117 14.34 -16.61 -14.98
CA ARG A 117 14.02 -16.64 -13.55
C ARG A 117 12.56 -16.99 -13.28
N HIS A 118 11.63 -16.42 -14.05
CA HIS A 118 10.21 -16.72 -13.89
C HIS A 118 9.88 -18.16 -14.30
N ILE A 119 10.46 -18.63 -15.41
CA ILE A 119 10.31 -20.01 -15.86
C ILE A 119 10.88 -20.98 -14.82
N ASP A 120 12.04 -20.69 -14.25
CA ASP A 120 12.66 -21.55 -13.26
C ASP A 120 11.86 -21.61 -11.96
N SER A 121 11.29 -20.49 -11.52
CA SER A 121 10.33 -20.46 -10.41
C SER A 121 9.11 -21.34 -10.69
N LEU A 122 8.52 -21.25 -11.89
CA LEU A 122 7.37 -22.08 -12.28
C LEU A 122 7.72 -23.58 -12.40
N LYS A 123 8.97 -23.92 -12.75
CA LYS A 123 9.43 -25.31 -12.90
C LYS A 123 9.80 -25.99 -11.59
N HIS A 124 10.45 -25.27 -10.68
CA HIS A 124 10.95 -25.83 -9.42
C HIS A 124 9.82 -26.07 -8.40
N GLY A 125 8.65 -25.44 -8.61
CA GLY A 125 7.53 -25.55 -7.69
C GLY A 125 7.81 -24.77 -6.40
N ASP A 126 6.95 -24.97 -5.40
CA ASP A 126 7.10 -24.27 -4.12
C ASP A 126 8.04 -25.02 -3.19
N GLU A 127 8.89 -24.26 -2.47
CA GLU A 127 9.71 -24.82 -1.40
C GLU A 127 8.82 -25.18 -0.20
N LEU A 128 8.66 -26.48 0.04
CA LEU A 128 7.89 -27.02 1.16
C LEU A 128 8.81 -27.74 2.15
N PRO A 129 8.51 -27.74 3.46
CA PRO A 129 9.26 -28.49 4.48
C PRO A 129 9.33 -29.99 4.17
N SER A 130 10.43 -30.66 4.57
CA SER A 130 10.62 -32.10 4.32
C SER A 130 9.39 -32.93 4.72
N GLY A 131 9.03 -33.92 3.92
CA GLY A 131 7.80 -34.72 4.10
C GLY A 131 6.47 -34.10 3.62
N VAL A 132 6.40 -32.78 3.36
CA VAL A 132 5.16 -32.13 2.89
C VAL A 132 5.08 -32.11 1.36
N MET A 133 4.03 -32.72 0.80
CA MET A 133 3.79 -32.77 -0.66
C MET A 133 2.91 -31.61 -1.16
N GLN A 134 1.92 -31.19 -0.37
CA GLN A 134 1.02 -30.07 -0.66
C GLN A 134 0.75 -29.30 0.62
N MET A 135 0.62 -27.97 0.52
CA MET A 135 0.26 -27.08 1.61
C MET A 135 -0.83 -26.13 1.15
N VAL A 136 -1.85 -25.89 1.97
CA VAL A 136 -2.88 -24.90 1.69
C VAL A 136 -2.84 -23.83 2.78
N LYS A 137 -2.67 -22.57 2.39
CA LYS A 137 -2.79 -21.42 3.29
C LYS A 137 -4.13 -20.75 3.06
N VAL A 138 -4.94 -20.67 4.11
CA VAL A 138 -6.23 -19.96 4.11
C VAL A 138 -6.07 -18.73 4.97
N TYR A 139 -6.20 -17.56 4.35
CA TYR A 139 -6.17 -16.28 5.03
C TYR A 139 -7.60 -15.92 5.45
N VAL A 140 -7.80 -15.74 6.75
CA VAL A 140 -9.10 -15.38 7.33
C VAL A 140 -8.97 -14.03 8.01
N ALA A 141 -9.80 -13.07 7.59
CA ALA A 141 -9.92 -11.79 8.25
C ALA A 141 -11.15 -11.80 9.16
N ALA A 142 -11.01 -11.30 10.38
CA ALA A 142 -12.12 -11.12 11.31
C ALA A 142 -12.06 -9.73 11.91
N LYS A 143 -13.16 -8.98 11.79
CA LYS A 143 -13.34 -7.72 12.52
C LYS A 143 -13.80 -8.07 13.94
N ARG A 144 -13.01 -7.69 14.94
CA ARG A 144 -13.37 -7.86 16.35
C ARG A 144 -13.93 -6.55 16.89
N THR A 145 -15.06 -6.62 17.56
CA THR A 145 -15.66 -5.50 18.30
C THR A 145 -15.10 -5.46 19.71
N LEU A 146 -15.10 -4.27 20.32
CA LEU A 146 -14.74 -4.09 21.72
C LEU A 146 -15.65 -4.94 22.61
N SER A 147 -15.05 -5.62 23.58
CA SER A 147 -15.74 -6.54 24.48
C SER A 147 -15.33 -6.30 25.93
N ILE A 148 -16.19 -6.71 26.87
CA ILE A 148 -15.87 -6.71 28.30
C ILE A 148 -14.62 -7.58 28.50
N GLY A 149 -13.66 -7.07 29.28
CA GLY A 149 -12.36 -7.73 29.47
C GLY A 149 -11.26 -7.26 28.51
N ASP A 150 -11.58 -6.48 27.48
CA ASP A 150 -10.56 -5.88 26.63
C ASP A 150 -9.74 -4.85 27.41
N LYS A 151 -8.43 -4.83 27.13
CA LYS A 151 -7.49 -3.93 27.78
C LYS A 151 -7.34 -2.64 26.97
N MET A 152 -7.61 -1.52 27.62
CA MET A 152 -7.46 -0.18 27.06
C MET A 152 -6.35 0.57 27.79
N ALA A 153 -5.69 1.49 27.09
CA ALA A 153 -4.67 2.35 27.69
C ALA A 153 -4.74 3.76 27.10
N GLY A 154 -4.66 4.77 27.94
CA GLY A 154 -4.43 6.14 27.50
C GLY A 154 -2.95 6.47 27.34
N ARG A 155 -2.67 7.68 26.87
CA ARG A 155 -1.32 8.17 26.55
C ARG A 155 -0.48 8.51 27.79
N HIS A 156 -1.12 8.64 28.95
CA HIS A 156 -0.48 8.97 30.23
C HIS A 156 -0.27 7.73 31.11
N GLY A 157 -0.15 6.55 30.50
CA GLY A 157 0.11 5.29 31.22
C GLY A 157 -1.08 4.74 32.03
N ASN A 158 -2.26 5.35 31.90
CA ASN A 158 -3.51 4.87 32.50
C ASN A 158 -4.02 3.63 31.75
N LYS A 159 -3.58 2.45 32.20
CA LYS A 159 -4.07 1.14 31.72
C LYS A 159 -5.29 0.71 32.50
N GLY A 160 -6.31 0.21 31.81
CA GLY A 160 -7.55 -0.31 32.36
C GLY A 160 -8.10 -1.49 31.56
N VAL A 161 -9.09 -2.16 32.13
CA VAL A 161 -9.85 -3.23 31.46
C VAL A 161 -11.30 -2.78 31.40
N ILE A 162 -11.99 -3.01 30.29
CA ILE A 162 -13.42 -2.68 30.16
C ILE A 162 -14.20 -3.55 31.15
N ALA A 163 -14.76 -2.91 32.18
CA ALA A 163 -15.51 -3.60 33.24
C ALA A 163 -16.97 -3.89 32.83
N LYS A 164 -17.61 -2.94 32.14
CA LYS A 164 -18.99 -3.03 31.70
C LYS A 164 -19.20 -2.15 30.47
N ILE A 165 -20.09 -2.59 29.57
CA ILE A 165 -20.61 -1.79 28.46
C ILE A 165 -22.06 -1.47 28.83
N MET A 166 -22.39 -0.19 28.90
CA MET A 166 -23.72 0.31 29.25
C MET A 166 -24.46 0.73 27.98
N PRO A 167 -25.80 0.62 27.94
CA PRO A 167 -26.60 1.29 26.92
C PRO A 167 -26.53 2.82 27.12
N GLU A 168 -26.79 3.57 26.05
CA GLU A 168 -26.60 5.03 26.01
C GLU A 168 -27.53 5.74 27.00
N GLU A 169 -28.76 5.24 27.17
CA GLU A 169 -29.78 5.76 28.10
C GLU A 169 -29.36 5.72 29.59
N ASP A 170 -28.44 4.83 29.95
CA ASP A 170 -27.95 4.66 31.32
C ASP A 170 -26.68 5.48 31.61
N MET A 171 -26.08 6.11 30.59
CA MET A 171 -24.87 6.91 30.74
C MET A 171 -25.20 8.30 31.30
N PRO A 172 -24.30 8.95 32.06
CA PRO A 172 -24.48 10.34 32.43
C PRO A 172 -24.51 11.24 31.18
N PHE A 173 -25.39 12.25 31.21
CA PHE A 173 -25.56 13.22 30.13
C PHE A 173 -25.06 14.59 30.53
N LEU A 174 -24.61 15.35 29.54
CA LEU A 174 -24.25 16.76 29.65
C LEU A 174 -25.53 17.63 29.58
N GLU A 175 -25.40 18.95 29.80
CA GLU A 175 -26.55 19.87 29.81
C GLU A 175 -27.30 19.92 28.46
N ASP A 176 -26.61 19.63 27.36
CA ASP A 176 -27.16 19.50 26.02
C ASP A 176 -27.81 18.13 25.72
N GLY A 177 -27.76 17.20 26.68
CA GLY A 177 -28.25 15.84 26.52
C GLY A 177 -27.24 14.87 25.88
N THR A 178 -26.01 15.30 25.57
CA THR A 178 -24.98 14.42 25.03
C THR A 178 -24.53 13.41 26.10
N SER A 179 -24.61 12.11 25.79
CA SER A 179 -24.13 11.04 26.69
C SER A 179 -22.61 10.97 26.71
N LEU A 180 -22.02 10.62 27.86
CA LEU A 180 -20.59 10.33 27.94
C LEU A 180 -20.23 8.96 27.35
N ASP A 181 -19.11 8.87 26.62
CA ASP A 181 -18.64 7.60 26.04
C ASP A 181 -17.88 6.72 27.05
N ILE A 182 -17.05 7.33 27.90
CA ILE A 182 -16.12 6.62 28.80
C ILE A 182 -16.11 7.30 30.17
N LEU A 183 -16.30 6.50 31.22
CA LEU A 183 -16.15 6.94 32.62
C LEU A 183 -14.82 6.43 33.19
N LEU A 184 -14.00 7.35 33.70
CA LEU A 184 -12.72 7.06 34.33
C LEU A 184 -12.78 7.24 35.84
N ASN A 185 -12.07 6.38 36.58
CA ASN A 185 -11.96 6.52 38.03
C ASN A 185 -10.99 7.67 38.38
N PRO A 186 -11.43 8.72 39.12
CA PRO A 186 -10.57 9.86 39.45
C PRO A 186 -9.42 9.51 40.39
N LEU A 187 -9.52 8.44 41.18
CA LEU A 187 -8.48 8.04 42.14
C LEU A 187 -7.17 7.64 41.46
N GLY A 188 -7.20 7.27 40.18
CA GLY A 188 -6.02 6.94 39.42
C GLY A 188 -5.10 8.13 39.16
N VAL A 189 -5.64 9.36 39.21
CA VAL A 189 -4.87 10.56 38.86
C VAL A 189 -3.87 10.97 39.94
N PRO A 190 -4.30 11.19 41.20
CA PRO A 190 -3.39 11.62 42.25
C PRO A 190 -2.35 10.54 42.59
N SER A 191 -2.77 9.26 42.58
CA SER A 191 -1.90 8.14 42.92
C SER A 191 -0.74 7.93 41.93
N ARG A 192 -0.93 8.26 40.64
CA ARG A 192 0.09 8.09 39.59
C ARG A 192 0.74 9.39 39.14
N MET A 193 0.29 10.52 39.69
CA MET A 193 0.74 11.86 39.32
C MET A 193 0.65 12.16 37.81
N ASN A 194 -0.31 11.55 37.10
CA ASN A 194 -0.53 11.78 35.67
C ASN A 194 -1.50 12.95 35.42
N VAL A 195 -1.14 14.12 35.95
CA VAL A 195 -1.91 15.37 35.81
C VAL A 195 -2.07 15.77 34.34
N GLY A 196 -1.11 15.42 33.49
CA GLY A 196 -1.15 15.67 32.05
C GLY A 196 -2.41 15.15 31.36
N GLN A 197 -3.07 14.10 31.87
CA GLN A 197 -4.32 13.59 31.29
C GLN A 197 -5.47 14.59 31.46
N ILE A 198 -5.50 15.33 32.57
CA ILE A 198 -6.50 16.35 32.85
C ILE A 198 -6.26 17.55 31.94
N LEU A 199 -5.00 17.96 31.79
CA LEU A 199 -4.62 19.05 30.88
C LEU A 199 -4.91 18.70 29.41
N GLU A 200 -4.61 17.46 28.97
CA GLU A 200 -4.97 16.97 27.62
C GLU A 200 -6.49 16.97 27.42
N THR A 201 -7.26 16.59 28.44
CA THR A 201 -8.73 16.60 28.37
C THR A 201 -9.27 18.02 28.20
N HIS A 202 -8.80 18.98 29.00
CA HIS A 202 -9.21 20.38 28.85
C HIS A 202 -8.81 20.98 27.50
N LEU A 203 -7.56 20.78 27.08
CA LEU A 203 -7.08 21.30 25.79
C LEU A 203 -7.83 20.65 24.61
N GLY A 204 -8.10 19.35 24.68
CA GLY A 204 -8.89 18.64 23.67
C GLY A 204 -10.34 19.12 23.61
N TRP A 205 -10.93 19.42 24.77
CA TRP A 205 -12.27 20.01 24.87
C TRP A 205 -12.33 21.36 24.16
N VAL A 206 -11.41 22.26 24.53
CA VAL A 206 -11.32 23.60 23.96
C VAL A 206 -11.01 23.57 22.47
N ALA A 207 -10.11 22.69 22.03
CA ALA A 207 -9.79 22.48 20.63
C ALA A 207 -11.01 22.08 19.80
N LYS A 208 -11.89 21.23 20.34
CA LYS A 208 -13.14 20.83 19.68
C LYS A 208 -14.17 21.97 19.65
N VAL A 209 -14.25 22.79 20.69
CA VAL A 209 -15.14 23.97 20.74
C VAL A 209 -14.71 25.05 19.74
N LEU A 210 -13.42 25.39 19.71
CA LEU A 210 -12.86 26.46 18.87
C LEU A 210 -12.52 25.98 17.45
N GLY A 211 -12.59 24.68 17.18
CA GLY A 211 -12.40 24.11 15.84
C GLY A 211 -10.93 24.06 15.38
N PHE A 212 -9.97 23.82 16.28
CA PHE A 212 -8.55 23.67 15.93
C PHE A 212 -7.98 22.33 16.39
N ASN A 213 -6.78 21.99 15.91
CA ASN A 213 -6.02 20.83 16.38
C ASN A 213 -4.81 21.30 17.21
N ALA A 214 -4.72 20.86 18.46
CA ALA A 214 -3.59 21.18 19.32
C ALA A 214 -2.41 20.24 19.04
N ILE A 215 -1.21 20.80 18.85
CA ILE A 215 0.05 20.05 18.78
C ILE A 215 0.91 20.51 19.94
N THR A 216 1.17 19.61 20.89
CA THR A 216 1.99 19.90 22.08
C THR A 216 3.24 19.02 22.10
N PRO A 217 4.37 19.48 21.55
CA PRO A 217 5.64 18.78 21.59
C PRO A 217 6.10 18.44 23.01
N VAL A 218 6.94 17.40 23.12
CA VAL A 218 7.56 17.05 24.40
C VAL A 218 8.52 18.18 24.80
N PHE A 219 8.35 18.71 26.02
CA PHE A 219 9.11 19.81 26.61
C PHE A 219 8.87 21.22 26.05
N ASP A 220 8.00 21.39 25.06
CA ASP A 220 7.62 22.70 24.49
C ASP A 220 6.14 22.71 24.10
N GLY A 221 5.30 22.26 25.04
CA GLY A 221 3.85 22.15 24.86
C GLY A 221 3.08 23.35 25.38
N ALA A 222 1.76 23.33 25.17
CA ALA A 222 0.86 24.32 25.75
C ALA A 222 1.04 24.42 27.27
N THR A 223 1.22 25.64 27.77
CA THR A 223 1.33 25.91 29.19
C THR A 223 -0.05 25.88 29.85
N GLU A 224 -0.09 25.76 31.18
CA GLU A 224 -1.35 25.85 31.92
C GLU A 224 -2.08 27.18 31.68
N LYS A 225 -1.33 28.27 31.52
CA LYS A 225 -1.89 29.60 31.23
C LYS A 225 -2.56 29.62 29.86
N ASP A 226 -1.92 29.06 28.84
CA ASP A 226 -2.49 28.97 27.49
C ASP A 226 -3.82 28.20 27.52
N ILE A 227 -3.85 27.06 28.23
CA ILE A 227 -5.07 26.26 28.38
C ILE A 227 -6.16 27.05 29.11
N GLN A 228 -5.83 27.78 30.18
CA GLN A 228 -6.79 28.61 30.92
C GLN A 228 -7.35 29.75 30.08
N GLU A 229 -6.51 30.43 29.29
CA GLU A 229 -6.94 31.52 28.39
C GLU A 229 -7.85 30.99 27.28
N LEU A 230 -7.44 29.91 26.61
CA LEU A 230 -8.24 29.25 25.58
C LEU A 230 -9.58 28.72 26.16
N THR A 231 -9.58 28.23 27.40
CA THR A 231 -10.82 27.79 28.07
C THR A 231 -11.77 28.95 28.29
N LYS A 232 -11.28 30.13 28.68
CA LYS A 232 -12.12 31.34 28.82
C LYS A 232 -12.73 31.76 27.48
N GLU A 233 -11.94 31.74 26.42
CA GLU A 233 -12.39 32.03 25.05
C GLU A 233 -13.46 31.04 24.60
N ALA A 234 -13.21 29.73 24.77
CA ALA A 234 -14.16 28.68 24.44
C ALA A 234 -15.49 28.84 25.20
N ASN A 235 -15.44 29.15 26.50
CA ASN A 235 -16.65 29.36 27.30
C ASN A 235 -17.41 30.61 26.85
N GLU A 236 -16.74 31.66 26.38
CA GLU A 236 -17.40 32.85 25.83
C GLU A 236 -18.11 32.55 24.51
N VAL A 237 -17.45 31.82 23.61
CA VAL A 237 -18.05 31.35 22.36
C VAL A 237 -19.30 30.50 22.63
N MET A 238 -19.23 29.60 23.61
CA MET A 238 -20.37 28.77 24.00
C MET A 238 -21.52 29.60 24.58
N ARG A 239 -21.24 30.57 25.47
CA ARG A 239 -22.26 31.50 25.99
C ARG A 239 -22.97 32.26 24.88
N GLN A 240 -22.23 32.80 23.92
CA GLN A 240 -22.82 33.51 22.78
C GLN A 240 -23.71 32.58 21.95
N ARG A 241 -23.26 31.34 21.73
CA ARG A 241 -24.02 30.35 20.98
C ARG A 241 -25.30 29.90 21.69
N VAL A 242 -25.32 29.84 23.03
CA VAL A 242 -26.54 29.62 23.84
C VAL A 242 -27.55 30.71 23.55
N VAL A 243 -27.14 31.97 23.64
CA VAL A 243 -28.03 33.11 23.38
C VAL A 243 -28.57 33.07 21.96
N GLU A 244 -27.72 32.81 20.96
CA GLU A 244 -28.15 32.71 19.55
C GLU A 244 -29.17 31.58 19.31
N LEU A 245 -28.98 30.42 19.94
CA LEU A 245 -29.91 29.28 19.80
C LEU A 245 -31.24 29.56 20.49
N GLU A 246 -31.22 30.20 21.67
CA GLU A 246 -32.43 30.64 22.37
C GLU A 246 -33.22 31.66 21.55
N GLU A 247 -32.54 32.63 20.93
CA GLU A 247 -33.16 33.62 20.04
C GLU A 247 -33.81 32.98 18.82
N LYS A 248 -33.15 31.98 18.22
CA LYS A 248 -33.66 31.22 17.06
C LYS A 248 -34.69 30.16 17.44
N LYS A 249 -34.81 29.82 18.73
CA LYS A 249 -35.61 28.68 19.25
C LYS A 249 -35.21 27.35 18.60
N GLU A 250 -33.92 27.17 18.36
CA GLU A 250 -33.34 25.98 17.74
C GLU A 250 -32.61 25.15 18.81
N ALA A 251 -32.69 23.82 18.69
CA ALA A 251 -31.87 22.94 19.52
C ALA A 251 -30.45 22.88 18.95
N PRO A 252 -29.40 22.69 19.80
CA PRO A 252 -28.06 22.41 19.31
C PRO A 252 -28.07 21.14 18.43
N SER A 253 -27.24 21.15 17.39
CA SER A 253 -27.06 19.98 16.53
C SER A 253 -26.50 18.81 17.33
N SER A 254 -26.93 17.57 17.03
CA SER A 254 -26.47 16.34 17.70
C SER A 254 -24.95 16.14 17.64
N ASP A 255 -24.28 16.75 16.66
CA ASP A 255 -22.84 16.60 16.44
C ASP A 255 -22.02 17.74 17.11
N ALA A 256 -22.70 18.77 17.63
CA ALA A 256 -22.05 19.92 18.26
C ALA A 256 -21.92 19.69 19.77
N LEU A 257 -20.70 19.80 20.31
CA LEU A 257 -20.51 19.83 21.76
C LEU A 257 -21.06 21.13 22.32
N PHE A 258 -21.96 21.03 23.30
CA PHE A 258 -22.65 22.18 23.84
C PHE A 258 -22.73 22.09 25.36
N VAL A 259 -21.75 22.64 26.06
CA VAL A 259 -21.71 22.61 27.53
C VAL A 259 -21.18 23.94 28.07
N ASN A 260 -21.79 24.45 29.14
CA ASN A 260 -21.36 25.63 29.90
C ASN A 260 -20.23 25.32 30.89
#